data_AF-A0A2E1FHE3-F1
#
_entry.id   AF-A0A2E1FHE3-F1
#
_cell.length_a   1.000
_cell.length_b   1.000
_cell.length_c   1.000
_cell.angle_alpha   90.00
_cell.angle_beta   90.00
_cell.angle_gamma   90.00
#
_symmetry.space_group_name_H-M   'P 1'
#
loop_
_entity.id
_entity.type
_entity.pdbx_description
1 polymer ?
#
loop_
_entity_poly.entity_id
_entity_poly.type
_entity_poly.pdbx_seq_one_letter_code
_entity_poly.pdbx_strand_id
1 'polypeptide(L)' 'RKLYADEYFDAENLSLKFHQILSDLSLRQRNIFNMKYFDELKFSEISKITDMNINTIKSIYYSVEKIIKKEIDESTL' A
#
# COMPACT_ATOMS: atom_id res chain seq x y z
N ARG A 1 -10.95 18.06 0.60
CA ARG A 1 -10.72 16.85 1.41
C ARG A 1 -9.54 16.08 0.82
N LYS A 2 -8.32 16.31 1.32
CA LYS A 2 -7.14 15.45 1.14
C LYS A 2 -6.87 14.90 2.55
N LEU A 3 -7.18 13.64 2.83
CA LEU A 3 -7.24 13.11 4.20
C LEU A 3 -7.01 11.58 4.26
N TYR A 4 -6.05 11.06 3.47
CA TYR A 4 -5.71 9.62 3.55
C TYR A 4 -4.21 9.32 3.53
N ALA A 5 -3.35 10.35 3.55
CA ALA A 5 -1.90 10.19 3.61
C ALA A 5 -1.30 10.77 4.91
N ASP A 6 -2.14 11.27 5.82
CA ASP A 6 -1.66 11.88 7.06
C ASP A 6 -1.44 10.77 8.11
N GLU A 7 -0.18 10.65 8.53
CA GLU A 7 0.33 9.99 9.75
C GLU A 7 0.72 8.50 9.71
N TYR A 8 0.19 7.64 8.84
CA TYR A 8 0.57 6.21 8.91
C TYR A 8 1.85 5.83 8.14
N PHE A 9 2.26 6.66 7.20
CA PHE A 9 3.30 6.35 6.22
C PHE A 9 3.98 7.65 5.79
N ASP A 10 4.66 8.24 6.76
CA ASP A 10 5.62 9.29 6.46
C ASP A 10 6.69 8.64 5.56
N ALA A 11 6.62 8.85 4.24
CA ALA A 11 7.44 8.16 3.25
C ALA A 11 8.95 8.40 3.45
N GLU A 12 9.29 9.43 4.22
CA GLU A 12 10.65 9.79 4.62
C GLU A 12 11.14 9.05 5.89
N ASN A 13 10.23 8.53 6.72
CA ASN A 13 10.52 7.80 7.96
C ASN A 13 10.01 6.36 7.92
N LEU A 14 10.35 5.65 6.85
CA LEU A 14 10.01 4.23 6.70
C LEU A 14 10.60 3.41 7.87
N SER A 15 9.75 2.96 8.79
CA SER A 15 10.21 2.21 9.97
C SER A 15 10.75 0.84 9.57
N LEU A 16 11.68 0.28 10.38
CA LEU A 16 12.23 -1.07 10.15
C LEU A 16 11.12 -2.13 10.03
N LYS A 17 10.03 -1.96 10.80
CA LYS A 17 8.85 -2.83 10.76
C LYS A 17 8.09 -2.71 9.43
N PHE A 18 7.99 -1.50 8.88
CA PHE A 18 7.40 -1.31 7.56
C PHE A 18 8.17 -2.05 6.45
N HIS A 19 9.50 -1.99 6.48
CA HIS A 19 10.33 -2.76 5.54
C HIS A 19 10.16 -4.28 5.68
N GLN A 20 9.95 -4.78 6.89
CA GLN A 20 9.63 -6.18 7.14
C GLN A 20 8.26 -6.55 6.55
N ILE A 21 7.22 -5.77 6.83
CA ILE A 21 5.87 -6.01 6.30
C ILE A 21 5.89 -6.01 4.76
N LEU A 22 6.57 -5.04 4.15
CA LEU A 22 6.72 -5.03 2.69
C LEU A 22 7.40 -6.30 2.18
N SER A 23 8.33 -6.89 2.93
CA SER A 23 9.04 -8.14 2.58
C SER A 23 8.16 -9.38 2.64
N ASP A 24 7.11 -9.35 3.44
CA ASP A 24 6.11 -10.43 3.52
C ASP A 24 5.04 -10.33 2.42
N LEU A 25 4.93 -9.17 1.74
CA LEU A 25 4.04 -9.00 0.61
C LEU A 25 4.56 -9.73 -0.64
N SER A 26 3.64 -10.34 -1.38
CA SER A 26 3.94 -10.83 -2.73
C SER A 26 4.35 -9.67 -3.65
N LEU A 27 5.17 -9.96 -4.67
CA LEU A 27 5.61 -8.98 -5.65
C LEU A 27 4.43 -8.19 -6.26
N ARG A 28 3.31 -8.86 -6.52
CA ARG A 28 2.09 -8.25 -7.06
C ARG A 28 1.47 -7.24 -6.08
N GLN A 29 1.35 -7.62 -4.81
CA GLN A 29 0.83 -6.75 -3.75
C GLN A 29 1.69 -5.52 -3.56
N ARG A 30 3.01 -5.72 -3.45
CA ARG A 30 3.99 -4.64 -3.29
C ARG A 30 3.97 -3.68 -4.48
N ASN A 31 3.96 -4.18 -5.72
CA ASN A 31 3.91 -3.32 -6.91
C ASN A 31 2.64 -2.47 -6.95
N ILE A 32 1.46 -3.07 -6.70
CA ILE A 32 0.19 -2.33 -6.68
C ILE A 32 0.17 -1.28 -5.58
N PHE A 33 0.65 -1.64 -4.39
CA PHE A 33 0.76 -0.71 -3.28
C PHE A 33 1.68 0.46 -3.62
N ASN A 34 2.88 0.17 -4.14
CA ASN A 34 3.85 1.20 -4.49
C ASN A 34 3.32 2.16 -5.56
N MET A 35 2.72 1.63 -6.61
CA MET A 35 2.13 2.45 -7.67
C MET A 35 1.02 3.36 -7.13
N LYS A 36 0.21 2.88 -6.19
CA LYS A 36 -0.90 3.67 -5.63
C LYS A 36 -0.42 4.71 -4.62
N TYR A 37 0.58 4.34 -3.81
CA TYR A 37 1.00 5.07 -2.62
C TYR A 37 2.23 5.96 -2.88
N PHE A 38 3.30 5.42 -3.44
CA PHE A 38 4.53 6.16 -3.74
C PHE A 38 4.46 6.90 -5.08
N ASP A 39 3.95 6.24 -6.12
CA ASP A 39 3.84 6.86 -7.46
C ASP A 39 2.54 7.67 -7.62
N GLU A 40 1.69 7.71 -6.58
CA GLU A 40 0.40 8.42 -6.52
C GLU A 40 -0.59 8.10 -7.67
N LEU A 41 -0.41 6.98 -8.37
CA LEU A 41 -1.23 6.62 -9.54
C LEU A 41 -2.69 6.35 -9.16
N LYS A 42 -3.62 6.63 -10.08
CA LYS A 42 -5.02 6.24 -9.96
C LYS A 42 -5.18 4.74 -10.24
N PHE A 43 -6.19 4.09 -9.65
CA PHE A 43 -6.49 2.68 -9.92
C PHE A 43 -6.70 2.38 -11.42
N SER A 44 -7.24 3.33 -12.18
CA SER A 44 -7.39 3.23 -13.64
C SER A 44 -6.06 3.24 -14.39
N GLU A 45 -5.06 3.94 -13.88
CA GLU A 45 -3.72 4.00 -14.48
C GLU A 45 -2.96 2.71 -14.17
N ILE A 46 -3.04 2.24 -12.92
CA ILE A 46 -2.48 0.94 -12.50
C ILE A 46 -3.10 -0.20 -13.32
N SER A 47 -4.42 -0.13 -13.59
CA SER A 47 -5.12 -1.10 -14.43
C SER A 47 -4.55 -1.19 -15.83
N LYS A 48 -4.19 -0.05 -16.43
CA LYS A 48 -3.53 -0.01 -17.75
C LYS A 48 -2.10 -0.52 -17.72
N ILE A 49 -1.36 -0.28 -16.63
CA ILE A 49 0.04 -0.71 -16.50
C ILE A 49 0.14 -2.22 -16.25
N THR A 50 -0.80 -2.77 -15.50
CA THR A 50 -0.77 -4.17 -15.04
C THR A 50 -1.64 -5.12 -15.87
N ASP A 51 -2.43 -4.59 -16.80
CA ASP A 51 -3.50 -5.30 -17.51
C ASP A 51 -4.48 -6.04 -16.58
N MET A 52 -4.64 -5.54 -15.35
CA MET A 52 -5.54 -6.11 -14.35
C MET A 52 -6.84 -5.33 -14.25
N ASN A 53 -7.91 -6.01 -13.86
CA ASN A 53 -9.17 -5.35 -13.54
C ASN A 53 -9.00 -4.42 -12.32
N ILE A 54 -9.56 -3.21 -12.42
CA ILE A 54 -9.63 -2.20 -11.35
C ILE A 54 -10.13 -2.80 -10.03
N ASN A 55 -11.13 -3.68 -10.06
CA ASN A 55 -11.68 -4.30 -8.85
C ASN A 55 -10.66 -5.21 -8.17
N THR A 56 -9.88 -5.97 -8.95
CA THR A 56 -8.79 -6.81 -8.44
C THR A 56 -7.70 -5.93 -7.82
N ILE A 57 -7.32 -4.84 -8.47
CA ILE A 57 -6.31 -3.90 -7.96
C ILE A 57 -6.77 -3.27 -6.64
N LYS A 58 -8.02 -2.80 -6.57
CA LYS A 58 -8.60 -2.25 -5.33
C LYS A 58 -8.58 -3.27 -4.21
N SER A 59 -9.02 -4.49 -4.49
CA SER A 59 -9.07 -5.57 -3.50
C SER A 59 -7.67 -5.90 -2.95
N ILE A 60 -6.67 -5.94 -3.84
CA ILE A 60 -5.27 -6.12 -3.45
C ILE A 60 -4.78 -4.94 -2.60
N TYR A 61 -4.97 -3.70 -3.07
CA TYR A 61 -4.51 -2.50 -2.37
C TYR A 61 -5.08 -2.41 -0.95
N TYR A 62 -6.40 -2.53 -0.79
CA TYR A 62 -7.04 -2.44 0.52
C TYR A 62 -6.64 -3.59 1.45
N SER A 63 -6.38 -4.78 0.91
CA SER A 63 -5.86 -5.90 1.71
C SER A 63 -4.47 -5.59 2.26
N VAL A 64 -3.59 -5.04 1.43
CA VAL A 64 -2.24 -4.63 1.81
C VAL A 64 -2.27 -3.48 2.83
N GLU A 65 -3.07 -2.45 2.57
CA GLU A 65 -3.28 -1.31 3.48
C GLU A 65 -3.75 -1.78 4.87
N LYS A 66 -4.70 -2.74 4.90
CA LYS A 66 -5.18 -3.31 6.16
C LYS A 66 -4.10 -4.09 6.91
N ILE A 67 -3.29 -4.89 6.22
CA ILE A 67 -2.17 -5.62 6.82
C ILE A 67 -1.21 -4.63 7.46
N ILE A 68 -0.78 -3.62 6.71
CA ILE A 68 0.20 -2.65 7.20
C ILE A 68 -0.36 -1.88 8.40
N LYS A 69 -1.62 -1.43 8.31
CA LYS A 69 -2.28 -0.75 9.44
C LYS A 69 -2.33 -1.62 10.69
N LYS A 70 -2.70 -2.90 10.56
CA LYS A 70 -2.77 -3.84 11.69
C LYS A 70 -1.40 -4.04 12.35
N GLU A 71 -0.37 -4.26 11.55
CA GLU A 71 0.98 -4.54 12.05
C GLU A 71 1.63 -3.32 12.73
N ILE A 72 1.32 -2.11 12.25
CA ILE A 72 1.76 -0.86 12.89
C ILE A 72 1.02 -0.63 14.21
N ASP A 73 -0.29 -0.85 14.25
CA ASP A 73 -1.14 -0.65 15.44
C ASP A 73 -0.77 -1.64 16.57
N GLU A 74 -0.40 -2.88 16.23
CA GLU A 74 0.11 -3.86 17.20
C GLU A 74 1.50 -3.51 17.77
N SER A 75 2.28 -2.62 17.14
CA SER A 75 3.55 -2.13 17.73
C SER A 75 3.36 -0.97 18.71
N THR A 76 2.18 -0.38 18.77
CA THR A 76 1.85 0.69 19.73
C THR A 76 1.23 0.16 21.04
N LEU A 77 1.06 -1.16 21.17
CA LEU A 77 0.63 -1.88 22.37
C LEU A 77 1.83 -2.57 23.05
#